data_AF-T0IDE6-F1
#
_entry.id   AF-T0IDE6-F1
#
_cell.length_a   1.000
_cell.length_b   1.000
_cell.length_c   1.000
_cell.angle_alpha   90.00
_cell.angle_beta   90.00
_cell.angle_gamma   90.00
#
_symmetry.space_group_name_H-M   'P 1'
#
loop_
_entity.id
_entity.type
_entity.pdbx_description
1 polymer ?
#
loop_
_entity_poly.entity_id
_entity_poly.type
_entity_poly.pdbx_seq_one_letter_code
_entity_poly.pdbx_strand_id
1 'polypeptide(L)' 'MLHIPSSQFRTVHAPQPARPDVRRSTLATCRDFWRTAPRGVRNDVLILTAVTPVLLAAFALLWIMVPA' A
#
# COMPACT_ATOMS: atom_id res chain seq x y z
N MET A 1 29.20 46.49 -24.65
CA MET A 1 28.36 45.95 -23.56
C MET A 1 26.96 45.72 -24.11
N LEU A 2 26.63 44.47 -24.43
CA LEU A 2 25.29 44.10 -24.92
C LEU A 2 24.36 43.92 -23.71
N HIS A 3 23.41 44.82 -23.55
CA HIS A 3 22.40 44.78 -22.50
C HIS A 3 21.26 43.85 -22.95
N ILE A 4 21.31 42.59 -22.51
CA ILE A 4 20.25 41.61 -22.75
C ILE A 4 19.10 41.91 -21.77
N PRO A 5 17.88 42.23 -22.23
CA PRO A 5 16.75 42.48 -21.34
C PRO A 5 16.28 41.17 -20.70
N SER A 6 16.36 41.11 -19.38
CA SER A 6 15.98 39.99 -18.50
C SER A 6 14.46 39.77 -18.34
N SER A 7 13.64 40.41 -19.17
CA SER A 7 12.17 40.36 -19.07
C SER A 7 11.53 39.09 -19.67
N GLN A 8 12.31 38.18 -20.24
CA GLN A 8 11.79 36.97 -20.89
C GLN A 8 11.65 35.76 -19.95
N PHE A 9 12.12 35.84 -18.71
CA PHE A 9 11.89 34.80 -17.71
C PHE A 9 10.53 34.98 -17.02
N ARG A 10 9.47 35.20 -17.81
CA ARG A 10 8.12 34.86 -17.36
C ARG A 10 8.08 33.34 -17.37
N THR A 11 8.48 32.72 -16.27
CA THR A 11 8.17 31.33 -15.96
C THR A 11 6.67 31.17 -16.11
N VAL A 12 6.25 30.69 -17.28
CA VAL A 12 4.93 30.10 -17.47
C VAL A 12 4.87 29.04 -16.38
N HIS A 13 4.07 29.28 -15.35
CA HIS A 13 3.76 28.28 -14.35
C HIS A 13 3.35 27.03 -15.15
N ALA A 14 4.21 26.01 -15.14
CA ALA A 14 3.86 24.73 -15.71
C ALA A 14 2.49 24.36 -15.13
N PRO A 15 1.50 23.98 -15.96
CA PRO A 15 0.20 23.60 -15.46
C PRO A 15 0.43 22.53 -14.41
N GLN A 16 0.08 22.87 -13.16
CA GLN A 16 0.17 21.95 -12.04
C GLN A 16 -0.61 20.71 -12.47
N PRO A 17 0.01 19.52 -12.57
CA PRO A 17 -0.69 18.34 -13.05
C PRO A 17 -1.89 18.17 -12.12
N ALA A 18 -3.09 18.27 -12.72
CA ALA A 18 -4.33 18.06 -12.01
C ALA A 18 -4.16 16.77 -11.21
N ARG A 19 -4.24 16.89 -9.87
CA ARG A 19 -4.17 15.73 -8.99
C ARG A 19 -5.23 14.77 -9.52
N PRO A 20 -4.87 13.58 -10.02
CA PRO A 20 -5.87 12.64 -10.46
C PRO A 20 -6.76 12.41 -9.25
N ASP A 21 -8.08 12.59 -9.43
CA ASP A 21 -9.07 12.24 -8.43
C ASP A 21 -8.72 10.84 -7.95
N VAL A 22 -8.16 10.77 -6.75
CA VAL A 22 -7.54 9.58 -6.22
C VAL A 22 -8.68 8.64 -5.91
N ARG A 23 -9.08 7.84 -6.90
CA ARG A 23 -9.77 6.58 -6.71
C ARG A 23 -8.96 5.87 -5.64
N ARG A 24 -9.43 5.92 -4.39
CA ARG A 24 -8.71 5.40 -3.23
C ARG A 24 -8.34 3.97 -3.57
N SER A 25 -7.07 3.76 -3.88
CA SER A 25 -6.56 2.42 -4.17
C SER A 25 -6.87 1.58 -2.94
N THR A 26 -7.45 0.40 -3.13
CA THR A 26 -7.75 -0.54 -2.03
C THR A 26 -6.50 -0.78 -1.17
N LEU A 27 -5.32 -0.77 -1.80
CA LEU A 27 -4.02 -0.80 -1.15
C LEU A 27 -3.75 0.42 -0.26
N ALA A 28 -4.10 1.63 -0.71
CA ALA A 28 -3.94 2.85 0.08
C ALA A 28 -4.88 2.84 1.30
N THR A 29 -6.14 2.45 1.11
CA THR A 29 -7.11 2.31 2.21
C THR A 29 -6.68 1.24 3.21
N CYS A 30 -6.18 0.09 2.74
CA CYS A 30 -5.67 -0.98 3.60
C CYS A 30 -4.45 -0.52 4.40
N ARG A 31 -3.51 0.19 3.76
CA ARG A 31 -2.34 0.75 4.43
C ARG A 31 -2.71 1.75 5.52
N ASP A 32 -3.68 2.62 5.24
CA ASP A 32 -4.12 3.63 6.21
C ASP A 32 -4.85 2.96 7.38
N PHE A 33 -5.69 1.95 7.11
CA PHE A 33 -6.35 1.14 8.13
C PHE A 33 -5.35 0.39 9.02
N TRP A 34 -4.29 -0.17 8.42
CA TRP A 34 -3.23 -0.83 9.16
C TRP A 34 -2.44 0.12 10.08
N ARG A 35 -2.27 1.38 9.66
CA ARG A 35 -1.60 2.40 10.47
C ARG A 35 -2.46 2.86 11.64
N THR A 36 -3.78 2.94 11.47
CA THR A 36 -4.71 3.36 12.52
C THR A 36 -5.06 2.23 13.50
N ALA A 37 -4.87 0.96 13.12
CA ALA A 37 -5.16 -0.18 13.98
C ALA A 37 -4.31 -0.18 15.28
N PRO A 38 -4.85 -0.59 16.44
CA PRO A 38 -4.08 -0.76 17.67
C PRO A 38 -2.93 -1.77 17.51
N ARG A 39 -1.84 -1.60 18.28
CA ARG A 39 -0.67 -2.49 18.21
C ARG A 39 -1.01 -3.96 18.53
N GLY A 40 -1.95 -4.20 19.46
CA GLY A 40 -2.43 -5.55 19.78
C GLY A 40 -3.05 -6.24 18.57
N VAL A 41 -3.99 -5.57 17.91
CA VAL A 41 -4.66 -6.09 16.69
C VAL A 41 -3.65 -6.38 15.58
N ARG A 42 -2.64 -5.52 15.40
CA ARG A 42 -1.59 -5.74 14.40
C ARG A 42 -0.78 -7.00 14.71
N ASN A 43 -0.38 -7.20 15.96
CA ASN A 43 0.34 -8.40 16.38
C ASN A 43 -0.51 -9.66 16.22
N ASP A 44 -1.78 -9.62 16.61
CA ASP A 44 -2.68 -10.76 16.47
C ASP A 44 -2.87 -11.15 15.00
N VAL A 45 -3.03 -10.17 14.10
CA VAL A 45 -3.13 -10.43 12.66
C VAL A 45 -1.82 -10.98 12.10
N LEU A 46 -0.65 -10.51 12.56
CA LEU A 46 0.64 -11.06 12.15
C LEU A 46 0.83 -12.50 12.63
N ILE A 47 0.47 -12.79 13.87
CA ILE A 47 0.49 -14.15 14.43
C ILE A 47 -0.46 -15.04 13.64
N LEU A 48 -1.69 -14.58 13.40
CA LEU A 48 -2.69 -15.33 12.64
C LEU A 48 -2.21 -15.61 11.22
N THR A 49 -1.67 -14.61 10.52
CA THR A 49 -1.13 -14.81 9.15
C THR A 49 0.10 -15.71 9.12
N ALA A 50 0.90 -15.76 10.18
CA ALA A 50 2.02 -16.70 10.29
C ALA A 50 1.55 -18.14 10.60
N VAL A 51 0.52 -18.30 11.43
CA VAL A 51 0.01 -19.60 11.90
C VAL A 51 -0.95 -20.26 10.90
N THR A 52 -1.74 -19.46 10.17
CA THR A 52 -2.69 -19.93 9.15
C THR A 52 -2.07 -20.85 8.09
N PRO A 53 -0.93 -20.53 7.43
CA PRO A 53 -0.35 -21.42 6.43
C PRO A 53 0.15 -22.73 7.03
N VAL A 54 0.61 -22.71 8.29
CA VAL A 54 1.05 -23.92 9.00
C VAL A 54 -0.14 -24.83 9.28
N LEU A 55 -1.25 -24.28 9.79
CA LEU A 55 -2.50 -25.02 9.98
C LEU A 55 -3.06 -25.56 8.67
N LEU A 56 -3.04 -24.76 7.61
CA LEU A 56 -3.52 -25.18 6.29
C LEU A 56 -2.66 -26.33 5.73
N ALA A 57 -1.34 -26.25 5.87
CA ALA A 57 -0.44 -27.32 5.46
C ALA A 57 -0.64 -28.60 6.30
N ALA A 58 -0.79 -28.47 7.61
CA ALA A 58 -1.09 -29.60 8.49
C ALA A 58 -2.42 -30.27 8.14
N PHE A 59 -3.46 -29.48 7.85
CA PHE A 59 -4.75 -29.98 7.39
C PHE A 59 -4.63 -30.69 6.03
N ALA A 60 -3.90 -30.11 5.07
CA ALA A 60 -3.67 -30.73 3.77
C ALA A 60 -2.93 -32.08 3.90
N LEU A 61 -1.92 -32.15 4.77
CA LEU A 61 -1.20 -33.40 5.06
C LEU A 61 -2.11 -34.45 5.72
N LEU A 62 -2.93 -34.03 6.69
CA LEU A 62 -3.90 -34.91 7.33
C LEU A 62 -4.92 -35.44 6.32
N TRP A 63 -5.39 -34.59 5.42
CA TRP A 63 -6.32 -34.96 4.36
C TRP A 63 -5.74 -36.00 3.40
N ILE A 64 -4.44 -35.94 3.12
CA ILE A 64 -3.74 -36.92 2.27
C ILE A 64 -3.51 -38.24 3.03
N MET A 65 -3.27 -38.17 4.35
CA MET A 65 -2.91 -39.32 5.20
C MET A 65 -4.11 -40.14 5.67
N VAL A 66 -5.32 -39.59 5.62
CA VAL A 66 -6.55 -40.32 5.96
C VAL A 66 -7.15 -40.87 4.66
N PRO A 67 -6.95 -42.17 4.32
CA PRO A 67 -7.73 -42.79 3.26
C PRO A 67 -9.20 -42.83 3.73
N ALA A 68 -10.10 -42.43 2.82
CA ALA A 68 -11.54 -42.38 3.04
C ALA A 68 -12.16 -43.72 3.44
#